data_AF-A0A5J4TE32-F1
#
_entry.id   AF-A0A5J4TE32-F1
#
_cell.length_a   1.000
_cell.length_b   1.000
_cell.length_c   1.000
_cell.angle_alpha   90.00
_cell.angle_beta   90.00
_cell.angle_gamma   90.00
#
_symmetry.space_group_name_H-M   'P 1'
#
loop_
_entity.id
_entity.type
_entity.pdbx_description
1 polymer ?
#
loop_
_entity_poly.entity_id
_entity_poly.type
_entity_poly.pdbx_seq_one_letter_code
_entity_poly.pdbx_strand_id
1 'polypeptide(L)'
;YGTTKNDPDTLTGDSQIDDLASPRTIRKGSQTQKIQYEPTEIFINREGDELLEHRVYSINGPFNGLEALFALFIQSAKIILEDSRDPDTPMPSLPTTAVQDMATLLIYDMKGGNVQYRAAIVQQQTDTMNLWRTLLIIIFAVSIVTTFIGYVFCLVPERTVLYHVAEGSAKMRELDPAADASDRTGMGASAWKDEYSCDCIRLDREHQKMLISLAGLCRAIDGTMNVAEQYSKLQQLM
;
A
#
# COMPACT_ATOMS: atom_id res chain seq x y z
N TYR A 1 35.32 -38.21 -21.30
CA TYR A 1 34.73 -39.02 -20.22
C TYR A 1 33.27 -38.61 -20.10
N GLY A 2 32.39 -39.56 -20.43
CA GLY A 2 30.91 -39.58 -20.42
C GLY A 2 30.11 -38.34 -20.01
N THR A 3 29.47 -37.72 -21.00
CA THR A 3 28.24 -36.95 -20.89
C THR A 3 27.03 -37.88 -20.66
N THR A 4 25.96 -37.32 -20.08
CA THR A 4 24.62 -37.91 -19.85
C THR A 4 24.54 -39.03 -18.81
N LYS A 5 24.42 -38.64 -17.54
CA LYS A 5 23.72 -39.43 -16.54
C LYS A 5 22.27 -38.91 -16.48
N ASN A 6 21.40 -39.48 -17.31
CA ASN A 6 19.96 -39.41 -17.11
C ASN A 6 19.61 -40.38 -15.97
N ASP A 7 20.08 -40.10 -14.76
CA ASP A 7 19.40 -40.66 -13.60
C ASP A 7 18.06 -39.91 -13.55
N PRO A 8 16.91 -40.59 -13.57
CA PRO A 8 15.67 -39.91 -13.21
C PRO A 8 15.91 -39.34 -11.82
N ASP A 9 15.76 -38.02 -11.65
CA ASP A 9 15.73 -37.39 -10.34
C ASP A 9 14.65 -38.11 -9.54
N THR A 10 15.05 -39.12 -8.78
CA THR A 10 14.24 -39.66 -7.70
C THR A 10 14.07 -38.49 -6.77
N LEU A 11 12.96 -37.80 -6.97
CA LEU A 11 12.48 -36.73 -6.12
C LEU A 11 12.35 -37.33 -4.72
N THR A 12 13.40 -37.21 -3.92
CA THR A 12 13.37 -37.64 -2.53
C THR A 12 12.45 -36.68 -1.79
N GLY A 13 11.77 -37.14 -0.74
CA GLY A 13 10.91 -36.27 0.06
C GLY A 13 11.65 -35.01 0.54
N ASP A 14 12.97 -35.13 0.76
CA ASP A 14 13.86 -34.03 1.12
C ASP A 14 13.96 -32.96 0.02
N SER A 15 14.04 -33.34 -1.27
CA SER A 15 14.12 -32.36 -2.36
C SER A 15 12.81 -31.58 -2.53
N GLN A 16 11.66 -32.21 -2.25
CA GLN A 16 10.37 -31.51 -2.22
C GLN A 16 10.25 -30.51 -1.07
N ILE A 17 10.89 -30.80 0.07
CA ILE A 17 10.86 -29.94 1.27
C ILE A 17 11.87 -28.79 1.13
N ASP A 18 13.03 -29.05 0.52
CA ASP A 18 14.06 -28.04 0.28
C ASP A 18 13.65 -27.02 -0.80
N ASP A 19 12.88 -27.45 -1.82
CA ASP A 19 12.32 -26.56 -2.85
C ASP A 19 11.14 -25.71 -2.34
N LEU A 20 10.55 -26.07 -1.20
CA LEU A 20 9.57 -25.23 -0.51
C LEU A 20 10.32 -24.13 0.23
N ALA A 21 10.49 -22.98 -0.43
CA ALA A 21 10.90 -21.72 0.19
C ALA A 21 9.82 -21.24 1.18
N SER A 22 9.71 -21.92 2.32
CA SER A 22 8.89 -21.48 3.43
C SER A 22 9.61 -20.32 4.12
N PRO A 23 8.95 -19.17 4.32
CA PRO A 23 9.54 -18.12 5.15
C PRO A 23 9.82 -18.75 6.52
N ARG A 24 11.09 -18.75 6.95
CA ARG A 24 11.48 -19.29 8.26
C ARG A 24 10.58 -18.69 9.34
N THR A 25 9.72 -19.53 9.91
CA THR A 25 8.73 -19.13 10.90
C THR A 25 9.40 -18.60 12.18
N ILE A 26 10.61 -19.09 12.46
CA ILE A 26 11.41 -18.74 13.64
C ILE A 26 12.51 -17.76 13.24
N ARG A 27 12.53 -16.58 13.88
CA ARG A 27 13.54 -15.55 13.66
C ARG A 27 14.82 -15.88 14.43
N LYS A 28 15.99 -15.61 13.84
CA LYS A 28 17.28 -15.81 14.50
C LYS A 28 17.39 -14.92 15.75
N GLY A 29 17.76 -15.50 16.89
CA GLY A 29 17.87 -14.83 18.19
C GLY A 29 16.54 -14.55 18.89
N SER A 30 15.40 -14.95 18.32
CA SER A 30 14.09 -14.81 18.96
C SER A 30 13.93 -15.75 20.15
N GLN A 31 13.10 -15.36 21.12
CA GLN A 31 12.80 -16.21 22.27
C GLN A 31 12.19 -17.57 21.87
N THR A 32 11.43 -17.61 20.78
CA THR A 32 10.90 -18.86 20.21
C THR A 32 12.01 -19.77 19.72
N GLN A 33 13.07 -19.23 19.09
CA GLN A 33 14.25 -20.02 18.72
C GLN A 33 14.97 -20.59 19.96
N LYS A 34 15.12 -19.76 20.99
CA LYS A 34 15.80 -20.14 22.22
C LYS A 34 15.08 -21.31 22.90
N ILE A 35 13.78 -21.17 23.11
CA ILE A 35 12.94 -22.21 23.72
C ILE A 35 12.94 -23.49 22.86
N GLN A 36 12.97 -23.37 21.52
CA GLN A 36 12.96 -24.52 20.62
C GLN A 36 14.26 -25.32 20.67
N TYR A 37 15.42 -24.66 20.71
CA TYR A 37 16.72 -25.30 20.39
C TYR A 37 17.83 -25.08 21.42
N GLU A 38 17.76 -24.08 22.30
CA GLU A 38 18.84 -23.83 23.26
C GLU A 38 18.82 -24.86 24.40
N PRO A 39 20.01 -25.28 24.88
CA PRO A 39 20.11 -26.19 26.02
C PRO A 39 19.38 -25.63 27.23
N THR A 40 18.41 -26.39 27.73
CA THR A 40 17.58 -26.01 28.86
C THR A 40 17.54 -27.19 29.83
N GLU A 41 17.65 -26.89 31.13
CA GLU A 41 17.61 -27.92 32.17
C GLU A 41 16.20 -28.30 32.57
N ILE A 42 15.24 -27.36 32.50
CA ILE A 42 13.85 -27.57 32.90
C ILE A 42 12.88 -26.63 32.17
N PHE A 43 11.70 -27.15 31.84
CA PHE A 43 10.56 -26.31 31.50
C PHE A 43 9.48 -26.41 32.57
N ILE A 44 9.43 -25.40 33.45
CA ILE A 44 8.49 -25.36 34.56
C ILE A 44 7.05 -25.28 34.04
N ASN A 45 6.20 -26.21 34.48
CA ASN A 45 4.77 -26.24 34.19
C ASN A 45 3.93 -25.87 35.42
N ARG A 46 4.33 -26.36 36.60
CA ARG A 46 3.71 -26.08 37.89
C ARG A 46 4.77 -25.61 38.90
N GLU A 47 4.32 -24.83 39.87
CA GLU A 47 5.17 -24.44 41.00
C GLU A 47 5.66 -25.70 41.74
N GLY A 48 6.97 -25.79 41.98
CA GLY A 48 7.61 -26.93 42.63
C GLY A 48 8.09 -28.04 41.68
N ASP A 49 7.82 -27.98 40.37
CA ASP A 49 8.36 -28.95 39.40
C ASP A 49 9.90 -28.95 39.36
N GLU A 50 10.51 -27.82 39.72
CA GLU A 50 11.96 -27.64 39.86
C GLU A 50 12.60 -28.44 40.99
N LEU A 51 11.81 -28.92 41.95
CA LEU A 51 12.26 -29.72 43.08
C LEU A 51 12.17 -31.23 42.81
N LEU A 52 11.57 -31.63 41.67
CA LEU A 52 11.38 -33.03 41.31
C LEU A 52 12.63 -33.56 40.58
N GLU A 53 13.34 -34.48 41.24
CA GLU A 53 14.41 -35.26 40.60
C GLU A 53 13.82 -36.26 39.60
N HIS A 54 14.51 -36.48 38.47
CA HIS A 54 14.11 -37.43 37.42
C HIS A 54 12.66 -37.26 36.91
N ARG A 55 12.21 -36.00 36.80
CA ARG A 55 10.84 -35.66 36.38
C ARG A 55 10.47 -36.24 35.01
N VAL A 56 11.42 -36.31 34.08
CA VAL A 56 11.29 -37.06 32.83
C VAL A 56 12.11 -38.33 32.97
N TYR A 57 11.46 -39.48 32.76
CA TYR A 57 11.97 -40.79 33.14
C TYR A 57 13.36 -41.09 32.54
N SER A 58 13.57 -40.82 31.25
CA SER A 58 14.85 -41.10 30.56
C SER A 58 15.81 -39.91 30.43
N ILE A 59 15.47 -38.72 30.93
CA ILE A 59 16.33 -37.54 30.79
C ILE A 59 17.06 -37.24 32.10
N ASN A 60 18.39 -37.34 32.06
CA ASN A 60 19.28 -36.98 33.16
C ASN A 60 20.21 -35.85 32.70
N GLY A 61 19.80 -34.60 32.92
CA GLY A 61 20.60 -33.41 32.58
C GLY A 61 19.94 -32.46 31.57
N PRO A 62 20.69 -31.49 31.02
CA PRO A 62 20.17 -30.53 30.06
C PRO A 62 19.85 -31.18 28.72
N PHE A 63 18.82 -30.68 28.06
CA PHE A 63 18.37 -31.13 26.73
C PHE A 63 18.21 -29.94 25.79
N ASN A 64 18.27 -30.18 24.47
CA ASN A 64 18.27 -29.14 23.44
C ASN A 64 16.84 -28.61 23.16
N GLY A 65 16.28 -27.90 24.15
CA GLY A 65 14.99 -27.23 24.07
C GLY A 65 13.81 -28.16 23.80
N LEU A 66 12.72 -27.58 23.33
CA LEU A 66 11.49 -28.31 23.00
C LEU A 66 11.68 -29.35 21.89
N GLU A 67 12.59 -29.11 20.94
CA GLU A 67 12.82 -30.03 19.82
C GLU A 67 13.28 -31.41 20.33
N ALA A 68 14.19 -31.43 21.29
CA ALA A 68 14.68 -32.68 21.89
C ALA A 68 13.55 -33.44 22.61
N LEU A 69 12.67 -32.73 23.33
CA LEU A 69 11.53 -33.34 24.01
C LEU A 69 10.50 -33.90 23.04
N PHE A 70 10.26 -33.19 21.93
CA PHE A 70 9.36 -33.65 20.88
C PHE A 70 9.94 -34.88 20.15
N ALA A 71 11.23 -34.86 19.83
CA ALA A 71 11.92 -36.00 19.25
C ALA A 71 11.84 -37.24 20.16
N LEU A 72 12.08 -37.09 21.47
CA LEU A 72 11.96 -38.18 22.44
C LEU A 72 10.52 -38.74 22.50
N PHE A 73 9.52 -37.87 22.44
CA PHE A 73 8.12 -38.28 22.42
C PHE A 73 7.76 -39.08 21.16
N ILE A 74 8.17 -38.58 19.98
CA ILE A 74 7.93 -39.28 18.71
C ILE A 74 8.67 -40.61 18.68
N GLN A 75 9.92 -40.66 19.16
CA GLN A 75 10.68 -41.89 19.27
C GLN A 75 9.99 -42.90 20.19
N SER A 76 9.51 -42.46 21.35
CA SER A 76 8.79 -43.32 22.30
C SER A 76 7.47 -43.84 21.71
N ALA A 77 6.72 -42.99 21.02
CA ALA A 77 5.50 -43.39 20.32
C ALA A 77 5.78 -44.42 19.20
N LYS A 78 6.89 -44.24 18.48
CA LYS A 78 7.33 -45.18 17.44
C LYS A 78 7.65 -46.56 18.04
N ILE A 79 8.40 -46.61 19.15
CA ILE A 79 8.72 -47.88 19.83
C ILE A 79 7.44 -48.63 20.22
N ILE A 80 6.47 -47.94 20.82
CA ILE A 80 5.17 -48.53 21.19
C ILE A 80 4.42 -49.08 19.97
N LEU A 81 4.47 -48.37 18.83
CA LEU A 81 3.84 -48.79 17.59
C LEU A 81 4.54 -49.99 16.93
N GLU A 82 5.87 -50.08 17.04
CA GLU A 82 6.64 -51.21 16.52
C GLU A 82 6.41 -52.46 17.38
N ASP A 83 6.46 -52.32 18.71
CA ASP A 83 6.21 -53.41 19.67
C ASP A 83 4.78 -53.95 19.60
N SER A 84 3.82 -53.14 19.15
CA SER A 84 2.42 -53.56 18.97
C SER A 84 2.12 -54.16 17.58
N ARG A 85 3.06 -54.06 16.63
CA ARG A 85 2.94 -54.66 15.29
C ARG A 85 3.46 -56.08 15.23
N ASP A 86 4.46 -56.40 16.05
CA ASP A 86 5.01 -57.74 16.12
C ASP A 86 4.13 -58.62 17.05
N PRO A 87 3.54 -59.72 16.54
CA PRO A 87 2.67 -60.58 17.32
C PRO A 87 3.42 -61.39 18.40
N ASP A 88 4.75 -61.48 18.31
CA ASP A 88 5.58 -62.22 19.27
C ASP A 88 6.08 -61.33 20.43
N THR A 89 5.95 -60.01 20.32
CA THR A 89 6.29 -59.09 21.42
C THR A 89 5.11 -58.91 22.38
N PRO A 90 5.35 -58.98 23.71
CA PRO A 90 4.31 -58.71 24.68
C PRO A 90 3.82 -57.26 24.56
N MET A 91 2.51 -57.07 24.63
CA MET A 91 1.92 -55.74 24.50
C MET A 91 2.55 -54.74 25.48
N PRO A 92 2.77 -53.48 25.05
CA PRO A 92 3.33 -52.45 25.91
C PRO A 92 2.52 -52.32 27.19
N SER A 93 3.21 -52.32 28.33
CA SER A 93 2.60 -52.19 29.65
C SER A 93 3.04 -50.88 30.29
N LEU A 94 2.35 -50.45 31.35
CA LEU A 94 2.71 -49.24 32.10
C LEU A 94 4.20 -49.12 32.48
N PRO A 95 4.91 -50.17 32.93
CA PRO A 95 6.33 -50.07 33.26
C PRO A 95 7.26 -49.97 32.03
N THR A 96 6.76 -50.11 30.80
CA THR A 96 7.57 -49.93 29.60
C THR A 96 8.13 -48.50 29.57
N THR A 97 9.44 -48.38 29.35
CA THR A 97 10.17 -47.09 29.39
C THR A 97 9.57 -46.06 28.43
N ALA A 98 9.21 -46.46 27.21
CA ALA A 98 8.57 -45.59 26.23
C ALA A 98 7.22 -45.04 26.71
N VAL A 99 6.44 -45.83 27.46
CA VAL A 99 5.17 -45.38 28.04
C VAL A 99 5.41 -44.38 29.16
N GLN A 100 6.41 -44.63 30.01
CA GLN A 100 6.82 -43.72 31.09
C GLN A 100 7.39 -42.40 30.55
N ASP A 101 8.21 -42.45 29.51
CA ASP A 101 8.75 -41.25 28.86
C ASP A 101 7.64 -40.39 28.25
N MET A 102 6.71 -40.99 27.50
CA MET A 102 5.57 -40.23 26.97
C MET A 102 4.72 -39.61 28.07
N ALA A 103 4.40 -40.37 29.13
CA ALA A 103 3.57 -39.88 30.23
C ALA A 103 4.26 -38.73 30.99
N THR A 104 5.52 -38.91 31.37
CA THR A 104 6.28 -37.92 32.12
C THR A 104 6.55 -36.65 31.31
N LEU A 105 6.89 -36.77 30.02
CA LEU A 105 7.04 -35.63 29.12
C LEU A 105 5.76 -34.78 29.05
N LEU A 106 4.60 -35.42 28.85
CA LEU A 106 3.31 -34.73 28.73
C LEU A 106 2.85 -34.05 30.03
N ILE A 107 3.22 -34.59 31.18
CA ILE A 107 2.85 -34.05 32.49
C ILE A 107 3.74 -32.85 32.86
N TYR A 108 5.03 -32.93 32.57
CA TYR A 108 6.03 -31.95 33.00
C TYR A 108 6.53 -31.08 31.83
N ASP A 109 7.73 -31.36 31.33
CA ASP A 109 8.51 -30.41 30.52
C ASP A 109 7.92 -30.11 29.15
N MET A 110 7.27 -31.06 28.49
CA MET A 110 6.68 -30.80 27.19
C MET A 110 5.52 -29.82 27.32
N LYS A 111 4.70 -29.98 28.37
CA LYS A 111 3.60 -29.06 28.63
C LYS A 111 4.12 -27.68 29.05
N GLY A 112 5.09 -27.62 29.96
CA GLY A 112 5.72 -26.37 30.38
C GLY A 112 6.36 -25.64 29.20
N GLY A 113 7.13 -26.36 28.39
CA GLY A 113 7.80 -25.81 27.22
C GLY A 113 6.79 -25.29 26.19
N ASN A 114 5.73 -26.04 25.90
CA ASN A 114 4.67 -25.58 24.98
C ASN A 114 3.97 -24.31 25.48
N VAL A 115 3.75 -24.17 26.78
CA VAL A 115 3.19 -22.95 27.38
C VAL A 115 4.13 -21.77 27.20
N GLN A 116 5.42 -21.95 27.51
CA GLN A 116 6.43 -20.91 27.34
C GLN A 116 6.62 -20.52 25.87
N TYR A 117 6.64 -21.50 24.96
CA TYR A 117 6.76 -21.29 23.52
C TYR A 117 5.56 -20.53 22.96
N ARG A 118 4.34 -20.90 23.37
CA ARG A 118 3.12 -20.15 23.02
C ARG A 118 3.20 -18.70 23.50
N ALA A 119 3.61 -18.48 24.75
CA ALA A 119 3.74 -17.15 25.31
C ALA A 119 4.76 -16.31 24.52
N ALA A 120 5.89 -16.91 24.13
CA ALA A 120 6.90 -16.25 23.30
C ALA A 120 6.38 -15.88 21.90
N ILE A 121 5.57 -16.73 21.26
CA ILE A 121 4.90 -16.40 19.98
C ILE A 121 3.97 -15.20 20.15
N VAL A 122 3.11 -15.23 21.17
CA VAL A 122 2.14 -14.16 21.43
C VAL A 122 2.85 -12.85 21.72
N GLN A 123 3.93 -12.87 22.50
CA GLN A 123 4.74 -11.69 22.78
C GLN A 123 5.36 -11.13 21.49
N GLN A 124 5.96 -11.98 20.65
CA GLN A 124 6.56 -11.56 19.39
C GLN A 124 5.54 -10.93 18.43
N GLN A 125 4.32 -11.48 18.37
CA GLN A 125 3.22 -10.90 17.60
C GLN A 125 2.76 -9.56 18.17
N THR A 126 2.67 -9.46 19.49
CA THR A 126 2.29 -8.23 20.20
C THR A 126 3.30 -7.12 19.95
N ASP A 127 4.59 -7.41 20.04
CA ASP A 127 5.67 -6.44 19.77
C ASP A 127 5.66 -5.98 18.31
N THR A 128 5.45 -6.91 17.39
CA THR A 128 5.32 -6.59 15.95
C THR A 128 4.11 -5.70 15.69
N MET A 129 2.96 -5.99 16.31
CA MET A 129 1.75 -5.17 16.21
C MET A 129 1.96 -3.77 16.79
N ASN A 130 2.63 -3.67 17.94
CA ASN A 130 2.97 -2.38 18.56
C ASN A 130 3.88 -1.54 17.66
N LEU A 131 4.87 -2.16 17.01
CA LEU A 131 5.73 -1.49 16.03
C LEU A 131 4.92 -0.94 14.86
N TRP A 132 4.05 -1.76 14.25
CA TRP A 132 3.18 -1.31 13.15
C TRP A 132 2.26 -0.18 13.56
N ARG A 133 1.66 -0.27 14.76
CA ARG A 133 0.81 0.78 15.31
C ARG A 133 1.58 2.09 15.48
N THR A 134 2.81 2.01 15.99
CA THR A 134 3.66 3.19 16.22
C THR A 134 4.06 3.83 14.89
N LEU A 135 4.46 3.01 13.92
CA LEU A 135 4.83 3.47 12.58
C LEU A 135 3.63 4.13 11.87
N LEU A 136 2.44 3.58 12.01
CA LEU A 136 1.21 4.16 11.47
C LEU A 136 0.89 5.53 12.08
N ILE A 137 1.08 5.70 13.40
CA ILE A 137 0.91 7.00 14.07
C ILE A 137 1.91 8.03 13.54
N ILE A 138 3.18 7.63 13.35
CA ILE A 138 4.21 8.52 12.82
C ILE A 138 3.88 8.94 11.38
N ILE A 139 3.53 7.99 10.50
CA ILE A 139 3.15 8.30 9.12
C ILE A 139 1.92 9.20 9.08
N PHE A 140 0.94 8.97 9.95
CA PHE A 140 -0.24 9.82 10.06
C PHE A 140 0.13 11.27 10.42
N ALA A 141 0.96 11.47 11.44
CA ALA A 141 1.44 12.79 11.81
C ALA A 141 2.21 13.48 10.66
N VAL A 142 3.11 12.74 10.00
CA VAL A 142 3.83 13.24 8.82
C VAL A 142 2.87 13.64 7.71
N SER A 143 1.82 12.85 7.46
CA SER A 143 0.82 13.14 6.41
C SER A 143 0.04 14.43 6.68
N ILE A 144 -0.27 14.73 7.95
CA ILE A 144 -0.93 15.99 8.33
C ILE A 144 0.02 17.16 8.08
N VAL A 145 1.28 17.01 8.47
CA VAL A 145 2.28 18.08 8.30
C VAL A 145 2.55 18.35 6.82
N THR A 146 2.73 17.30 6.01
CA THR A 146 2.98 17.46 4.57
C THR A 146 1.77 18.02 3.82
N THR A 147 0.54 17.62 4.18
CA THR A 147 -0.67 18.22 3.61
C THR A 147 -0.83 19.68 4.01
N PHE A 148 -0.52 20.05 5.25
CA PHE A 148 -0.53 21.44 5.69
C PHE A 148 0.51 22.29 4.95
N ILE A 149 1.75 21.79 4.82
CA ILE A 149 2.80 22.45 4.06
C ILE A 149 2.38 22.61 2.59
N GLY A 150 1.87 21.55 1.95
CA GLY A 150 1.39 21.62 0.57
C GLY A 150 0.26 22.65 0.39
N TYR A 151 -0.65 22.75 1.36
CA TYR A 151 -1.71 23.75 1.33
C TYR A 151 -1.15 25.19 1.40
N VAL A 152 -0.26 25.48 2.36
CA VAL A 152 0.27 26.83 2.55
C VAL A 152 1.22 27.24 1.43
N PHE A 153 2.09 26.34 0.95
CA PHE A 153 3.15 26.68 0.01
C PHE A 153 2.81 26.45 -1.47
N CYS A 154 1.84 25.60 -1.81
CA CYS A 154 1.42 25.42 -3.21
C CYS A 154 0.06 26.09 -3.47
N LEU A 155 -0.99 25.73 -2.72
CA LEU A 155 -2.36 26.16 -3.05
C LEU A 155 -2.62 27.66 -2.81
N VAL A 156 -2.12 28.23 -1.71
CA VAL A 156 -2.28 29.66 -1.42
C VAL A 156 -1.61 30.54 -2.48
N PRO A 157 -0.33 30.36 -2.83
CA PRO A 157 0.31 31.19 -3.85
C PRO A 157 -0.28 30.96 -5.25
N GLU A 158 -0.65 29.73 -5.64
CA GLU A 158 -1.33 29.49 -6.92
C GLU A 158 -2.62 30.30 -7.04
N ARG A 159 -3.42 30.39 -5.96
CA ARG A 159 -4.64 31.19 -5.97
C ARG A 159 -4.34 32.67 -6.25
N THR A 160 -3.31 33.23 -5.63
CA THR A 160 -2.90 34.63 -5.84
C THR A 160 -2.41 34.87 -7.28
N VAL A 161 -1.63 33.94 -7.82
CA VAL A 161 -1.18 34.00 -9.22
C VAL A 161 -2.37 33.94 -10.18
N LEU A 162 -3.31 33.02 -9.96
CA LEU A 162 -4.52 32.90 -10.77
C LEU A 162 -5.37 34.16 -10.73
N TYR A 163 -5.49 34.82 -9.56
CA TYR A 163 -6.17 36.11 -9.48
C TYR A 163 -5.47 37.21 -10.27
N HIS A 164 -4.14 37.31 -10.18
CA HIS A 164 -3.39 38.29 -10.97
C HIS A 164 -3.48 38.03 -12.48
N VAL A 165 -3.45 36.77 -12.90
CA VAL A 165 -3.65 36.41 -14.31
C VAL A 165 -5.07 36.77 -14.74
N ALA A 166 -6.09 36.46 -13.95
CA ALA A 166 -7.48 36.82 -14.26
C ALA A 166 -7.68 38.33 -14.37
N GLU A 167 -7.11 39.11 -13.45
CA GLU A 167 -7.17 40.59 -13.49
C GLU A 167 -6.40 41.16 -14.70
N GLY A 168 -5.23 40.60 -15.00
CA GLY A 168 -4.43 40.97 -16.17
C GLY A 168 -5.15 40.66 -17.48
N SER A 169 -5.77 39.49 -17.60
CA SER A 169 -6.59 39.11 -18.75
C SER A 169 -7.84 39.98 -18.89
N ALA A 170 -8.48 40.38 -17.79
CA ALA A 170 -9.61 41.30 -17.83
C ALA A 170 -9.20 42.68 -18.36
N LYS A 171 -8.07 43.22 -17.90
CA LYS A 171 -7.52 44.49 -18.41
C LYS A 171 -7.08 44.41 -19.87
N MET A 172 -6.57 43.26 -20.32
CA MET A 172 -6.27 43.06 -21.75
C MET A 172 -7.52 43.10 -22.63
N ARG A 173 -8.68 42.68 -22.10
CA ARG A 173 -9.95 42.82 -22.82
C ARG A 173 -10.38 44.27 -23.02
N GLU A 174 -10.01 45.16 -22.10
CA GLU A 174 -10.26 46.61 -22.22
C GLU A 174 -9.30 47.29 -23.19
N LEU A 175 -8.10 46.72 -23.38
CA LEU A 175 -7.08 47.18 -24.32
C LEU A 175 -7.17 46.50 -25.70
N ASP A 176 -8.24 45.74 -25.94
CA ASP A 176 -8.46 45.08 -27.23
C ASP A 176 -8.59 46.15 -28.32
N PRO A 177 -7.68 46.19 -29.32
CA PRO A 177 -7.73 47.15 -30.41
C PRO A 177 -9.06 47.14 -31.17
N ALA A 178 -9.78 46.01 -31.19
CA ALA A 178 -11.09 45.92 -31.80
C ALA A 178 -12.17 46.65 -30.99
N ALA A 179 -12.08 46.64 -29.65
CA ALA A 179 -12.96 47.38 -28.76
C ALA A 179 -12.65 48.89 -28.79
N ASP A 180 -11.36 49.27 -28.74
CA ASP A 180 -10.91 50.67 -28.84
C ASP A 180 -11.26 51.28 -30.21
N ALA A 181 -11.05 50.55 -31.31
CA ALA A 181 -11.44 51.02 -32.64
C ALA A 181 -12.96 51.18 -32.80
N SER A 182 -13.76 50.29 -32.20
CA SER A 182 -15.23 50.38 -32.16
C SER A 182 -15.71 51.64 -31.43
N ASP A 183 -15.14 51.92 -30.27
CA ASP A 183 -15.50 53.09 -29.45
C ASP A 183 -14.99 54.39 -30.09
N ARG A 184 -13.79 54.39 -30.67
CA ARG A 184 -13.18 55.57 -31.30
C ARG A 184 -13.80 55.94 -32.65
N THR A 185 -14.35 54.97 -33.38
CA THR A 185 -15.16 55.23 -34.59
C THR A 185 -16.64 55.53 -34.27
N GLY A 186 -17.06 55.42 -33.01
CA GLY A 186 -18.43 55.70 -32.58
C GLY A 186 -19.47 54.73 -33.17
N MET A 187 -19.03 53.55 -33.63
CA MET A 187 -19.91 52.51 -34.17
C MET A 187 -20.42 51.56 -33.07
N GLY A 188 -19.74 51.49 -31.93
CA GLY A 188 -20.11 50.59 -30.84
C GLY A 188 -20.32 49.15 -31.32
N ALA A 189 -21.34 48.49 -30.80
CA ALA A 189 -21.67 47.10 -31.17
C ALA A 189 -22.01 46.86 -32.66
N SER A 190 -22.21 47.92 -33.46
CA SER A 190 -22.54 47.83 -34.89
C SER A 190 -21.33 47.83 -35.82
N ALA A 191 -20.10 47.87 -35.29
CA ALA A 191 -18.89 47.72 -36.08
C ALA A 191 -18.78 46.32 -36.70
N TRP A 192 -18.29 46.25 -37.94
CA TRP A 192 -17.93 44.97 -38.56
C TRP A 192 -16.78 44.33 -37.79
N LYS A 193 -16.92 43.04 -37.46
CA LYS A 193 -15.88 42.22 -36.82
C LYS A 193 -15.56 41.04 -37.71
N ASP A 194 -14.29 40.65 -37.76
CA ASP A 194 -13.87 39.50 -38.57
C ASP A 194 -14.51 38.18 -38.10
N GLU A 195 -14.96 38.12 -36.84
CA GLU A 195 -15.77 37.01 -36.29
C GLU A 195 -17.11 36.80 -37.02
N TYR A 196 -17.63 37.82 -37.73
CA TYR A 196 -18.87 37.74 -38.50
C TYR A 196 -18.65 37.28 -39.96
N SER A 197 -17.38 37.05 -40.36
CA SER A 197 -17.04 36.53 -41.68
C SER A 197 -17.64 35.15 -41.88
N CYS A 198 -18.35 34.97 -42.99
CA CYS A 198 -18.88 33.68 -43.44
C CYS A 198 -17.96 33.02 -44.49
N ASP A 199 -16.71 33.49 -44.61
CA ASP A 199 -15.71 33.10 -45.63
C ASP A 199 -16.22 33.22 -47.07
N CYS A 200 -17.26 34.03 -47.27
CA CYS A 200 -17.89 34.27 -48.54
C CYS A 200 -18.00 35.78 -48.76
N ILE A 201 -17.03 36.33 -49.50
CA ILE A 201 -16.86 37.76 -49.75
C ILE A 201 -18.16 38.44 -50.20
N ARG A 202 -19.00 37.74 -50.97
CA ARG A 202 -20.28 38.29 -51.43
C ARG A 202 -21.30 38.46 -50.29
N LEU A 203 -21.42 37.46 -49.42
CA LEU A 203 -22.32 37.50 -48.26
C LEU A 203 -21.79 38.47 -47.20
N ASP A 204 -20.48 38.48 -46.97
CA ASP A 204 -19.84 39.39 -46.00
C ASP A 204 -20.04 40.85 -46.38
N ARG A 205 -19.97 41.18 -47.68
CA ARG A 205 -20.30 42.53 -48.18
C ARG A 205 -21.75 42.93 -47.91
N GLU A 206 -22.71 42.02 -48.07
CA GLU A 206 -24.11 42.32 -47.79
C GLU A 206 -24.37 42.45 -46.28
N HIS A 207 -23.72 41.63 -45.44
CA HIS A 207 -23.77 41.78 -43.98
C HIS A 207 -23.14 43.08 -43.50
N GLN A 208 -22.02 43.50 -44.10
CA GLN A 208 -21.40 44.82 -43.83
C GLN A 208 -22.36 45.96 -44.18
N LYS A 209 -23.03 45.91 -45.34
CA LYS A 209 -24.04 46.91 -45.73
C LYS A 209 -25.22 46.96 -44.74
N MET A 210 -25.68 45.79 -44.28
CA MET A 210 -26.75 45.68 -43.29
C MET A 210 -26.35 46.34 -41.96
N LEU A 211 -25.14 46.05 -41.46
CA LEU A 211 -24.62 46.62 -40.22
C LEU A 211 -24.43 48.14 -40.28
N ILE A 212 -23.93 48.67 -41.40
CA ILE A 212 -23.80 50.13 -41.59
C ILE A 212 -25.19 50.79 -41.65
N SER A 213 -26.17 50.14 -42.29
CA SER A 213 -27.55 50.63 -42.33
C SER A 213 -28.20 50.66 -40.93
N LEU A 214 -27.95 49.62 -40.13
CA LEU A 214 -28.39 49.55 -38.74
C LEU A 214 -27.71 50.63 -37.88
N ALA A 215 -26.40 50.86 -38.07
CA ALA A 215 -25.67 51.94 -37.41
C ALA A 215 -26.28 53.32 -37.75
N GLY A 216 -26.71 53.51 -39.00
CA GLY A 216 -27.43 54.70 -39.44
C GLY A 216 -28.77 54.91 -38.74
N LEU A 217 -29.55 53.84 -38.53
CA LEU A 217 -30.79 53.89 -37.76
C LEU A 217 -30.53 54.19 -36.28
N CYS A 218 -29.52 53.57 -35.67
CA CYS A 218 -29.13 53.83 -34.29
C CYS A 218 -28.67 55.29 -34.10
N ARG A 219 -27.97 55.88 -35.09
CA ARG A 219 -27.62 57.31 -35.08
C ARG A 219 -28.84 58.24 -35.06
N ALA A 220 -29.96 57.85 -35.65
CA ALA A 220 -31.19 58.64 -35.59
C ALA A 220 -31.77 58.71 -34.17
N ILE A 221 -31.39 57.76 -33.30
CA ILE A 221 -31.79 57.69 -31.88
C ILE A 221 -30.70 58.31 -30.99
N ASP A 222 -29.43 58.05 -31.30
CA ASP A 222 -28.26 58.59 -30.59
C ASP A 222 -27.39 59.45 -31.51
N GLY A 223 -27.52 60.77 -31.37
CA GLY A 223 -26.82 61.76 -32.18
C GLY A 223 -25.31 61.82 -31.97
N THR A 224 -24.75 61.07 -31.01
CA THR A 224 -23.31 61.01 -30.74
C THR A 224 -22.57 60.01 -31.63
N MET A 225 -23.28 59.13 -32.35
CA MET A 225 -22.67 58.14 -33.25
C MET A 225 -22.10 58.78 -34.53
N ASN A 226 -20.80 58.57 -34.78
CA ASN A 226 -20.10 59.13 -35.95
C ASN A 226 -20.11 58.17 -37.15
N VAL A 227 -21.24 58.07 -37.84
CA VAL A 227 -21.43 57.14 -38.98
C VAL A 227 -21.04 57.77 -40.33
N ALA A 228 -20.61 59.03 -40.36
CA ALA A 228 -20.39 59.79 -41.61
C ALA A 228 -19.31 59.19 -42.52
N GLU A 229 -18.19 58.72 -41.94
CA GLU A 229 -17.10 58.07 -42.67
C GLU A 229 -17.47 56.67 -43.20
N GLN A 230 -18.48 56.04 -42.60
CA GLN A 230 -18.92 54.70 -43.00
C GLN A 230 -19.94 54.77 -44.14
N TYR A 231 -20.74 55.84 -44.20
CA TYR A 231 -21.59 56.13 -45.36
C TYR A 231 -20.77 56.40 -46.62
N SER A 232 -19.62 57.08 -46.50
CA SER A 232 -18.73 57.28 -47.66
C SER A 232 -18.08 55.98 -48.10
N LYS A 233 -17.70 55.08 -47.17
CA LYS A 233 -17.26 53.72 -47.50
C LYS A 233 -18.37 52.87 -48.14
N LEU A 234 -19.61 52.99 -47.67
CA LEU A 234 -20.77 52.30 -48.25
C LEU A 234 -21.06 52.77 -49.68
N GLN A 235 -20.92 54.07 -49.95
CA GLN A 235 -21.02 54.62 -51.31
C GLN A 235 -19.91 54.13 -52.25
N GLN A 236 -18.73 53.78 -51.72
CA GLN A 236 -17.63 53.18 -52.50
C GLN A 236 -17.80 51.67 -52.71
N LEU A 237 -18.62 51.00 -51.88
CA LEU A 237 -18.93 49.56 -51.96
C LEU A 237 -20.20 49.25 -52.77
N MET A 238 -20.98 50.27 -53.12
CA MET A 238 -22.10 50.22 -54.08
C MET A 238 -21.61 50.37 -55.51
#